data_AF-H9ZIY5-F1
#
_entry.id   AF-H9ZIY5-F1
#
_cell.length_a   1.000
_cell.length_b   1.000
_cell.length_c   1.000
_cell.angle_alpha   90.00
_cell.angle_beta   90.00
_cell.angle_gamma   90.00
#
_symmetry.space_group_name_H-M   'P 1'
#
loop_
_entity.id
_entity.type
_entity.pdbx_description
1 polymer ?
#
loop_
_entity_poly.entity_id
_entity_poly.type
_entity_poly.pdbx_seq_one_letter_code
_entity_poly.pdbx_strand_id
1 'polypeptide(L)' 'EGLLQLPSDKALLSDPSFRPLVDKYAADEDAFFADYAEAHLKLSELGFAEA' A
#
# COMPACT_ATOMS: atom_id res chain seq x y z
N GLU A 1 -3.99 -23.03 -6.55
CA GLU A 1 -5.31 -22.35 -6.72
C GLU A 1 -5.94 -22.16 -5.35
N GLY A 2 -6.75 -21.11 -5.16
CA GLY A 2 -7.36 -20.78 -3.86
C GLY A 2 -6.91 -19.45 -3.22
N LEU A 3 -6.21 -18.58 -3.96
CA LEU A 3 -5.89 -17.24 -3.47
C LEU A 3 -7.08 -16.29 -3.72
N LEU A 4 -7.42 -15.50 -2.71
CA LEU A 4 -8.47 -14.50 -2.78
C LEU A 4 -7.90 -13.17 -3.29
N GLN A 5 -8.64 -12.51 -4.18
CA GLN A 5 -8.43 -11.11 -4.53
C GLN A 5 -9.78 -10.40 -4.41
N LEU A 6 -9.88 -9.49 -3.46
CA LEU A 6 -11.07 -8.68 -3.25
C LEU A 6 -11.24 -7.68 -4.39
N PRO A 7 -12.46 -7.16 -4.61
CA PRO A 7 -12.68 -6.04 -5.52
C PRO A 7 -11.79 -4.83 -5.21
N SER A 8 -11.50 -4.57 -3.92
CA SER A 8 -10.60 -3.51 -3.47
C SER A 8 -9.16 -3.72 -3.94
N ASP A 9 -8.64 -4.96 -3.88
CA ASP A 9 -7.27 -5.26 -4.33
C ASP A 9 -7.15 -5.04 -5.84
N LYS A 10 -8.19 -5.45 -6.59
CA LYS A 10 -8.23 -5.28 -8.06
C LYS A 10 -8.35 -3.83 -8.48
N ALA A 11 -9.01 -2.98 -7.69
CA ALA A 11 -9.13 -1.55 -7.98
C ALA A 11 -7.75 -0.86 -8.07
N LEU A 12 -6.77 -1.32 -7.27
CA LEU A 12 -5.39 -0.82 -7.29
C LEU A 12 -4.69 -1.06 -8.65
N LEU A 13 -5.13 -2.07 -9.40
CA LEU A 13 -4.56 -2.40 -10.72
C LEU A 13 -5.11 -1.51 -11.84
N SER A 14 -6.32 -1.00 -11.67
CA SER A 14 -7.05 -0.20 -12.67
C SER A 14 -6.86 1.30 -12.52
N ASP A 15 -6.49 1.79 -11.33
CA ASP A 15 -6.31 3.21 -11.09
C ASP A 15 -4.92 3.68 -11.57
N PRO A 16 -4.84 4.78 -12.35
CA PRO A 16 -3.57 5.26 -12.91
C PRO A 16 -2.58 5.78 -11.85
N SER A 17 -3.05 6.15 -10.66
CA SER A 17 -2.20 6.63 -9.56
C SER A 17 -1.71 5.47 -8.69
N PHE A 18 -2.53 4.43 -8.51
CA PHE A 18 -2.16 3.27 -7.70
C PHE A 18 -1.36 2.22 -8.46
N ARG A 19 -1.62 2.03 -9.76
CA ARG A 19 -0.94 1.01 -10.56
C ARG A 19 0.60 1.11 -10.52
N PRO A 20 1.23 2.31 -10.63
CA PRO A 20 2.67 2.43 -10.50
C PRO A 20 3.21 1.99 -9.14
N LEU A 21 2.45 2.19 -8.05
CA LEU A 21 2.85 1.74 -6.71
C LEU A 21 2.77 0.22 -6.59
N VAL A 22 1.74 -0.41 -7.15
CA VAL A 22 1.65 -1.87 -7.22
C VAL A 22 2.83 -2.44 -8.00
N ASP A 23 3.14 -1.88 -9.16
CA ASP A 23 4.27 -2.33 -9.98
C ASP A 23 5.62 -2.11 -9.25
N LYS A 24 5.79 -0.98 -8.54
CA LYS A 24 6.96 -0.69 -7.69
C LYS A 24 7.13 -1.75 -6.60
N TYR A 25 6.11 -2.00 -5.80
CA TYR A 25 6.20 -2.92 -4.65
C TYR A 25 6.34 -4.39 -5.06
N ALA A 26 5.84 -4.76 -6.24
CA ALA A 26 6.08 -6.09 -6.80
C ALA A 26 7.53 -6.29 -7.25
N ALA A 27 8.23 -5.20 -7.63
CA ALA A 27 9.60 -5.24 -8.12
C ALA A 27 10.65 -5.00 -7.03
N ASP A 28 10.31 -4.27 -5.97
CA ASP A 28 11.21 -3.86 -4.91
C ASP A 28 10.53 -3.97 -3.53
N GLU A 29 10.93 -5.00 -2.78
CA GLU A 29 10.40 -5.28 -1.45
C GLU A 29 10.90 -4.28 -0.40
N ASP A 30 12.15 -3.79 -0.50
CA ASP A 30 12.70 -2.80 0.43
C ASP A 30 11.94 -1.48 0.30
N ALA A 31 11.60 -1.09 -0.93
CA ALA A 31 10.78 0.08 -1.18
C ALA A 31 9.35 -0.07 -0.65
N PHE A 32 8.79 -1.28 -0.66
CA PHE A 32 7.51 -1.56 0.01
C PHE A 32 7.62 -1.43 1.53
N PHE A 33 8.64 -2.03 2.16
CA PHE A 33 8.81 -1.96 3.60
C PHE A 33 9.03 -0.52 4.10
N ALA A 34 9.81 0.28 3.37
CA ALA A 34 10.03 1.68 3.70
C ALA A 34 8.72 2.49 3.69
N ASP A 35 7.97 2.41 2.59
CA ASP A 35 6.71 3.16 2.44
C ASP A 35 5.62 2.62 3.39
N TYR A 36 5.59 1.31 3.65
CA TYR A 36 4.69 0.68 4.62
C TYR A 36 4.94 1.18 6.04
N ALA A 37 6.21 1.22 6.48
CA ALA A 37 6.57 1.67 7.82
C ALA A 37 6.14 3.14 8.05
N GLU A 38 6.38 4.02 7.06
CA GLU A 38 5.92 5.40 7.13
C GLU A 38 4.38 5.48 7.22
N ALA A 39 3.68 4.80 6.31
CA ALA A 39 2.23 4.84 6.25
C ALA A 39 1.58 4.26 7.52
N HIS A 40 2.13 3.16 8.05
CA HIS A 40 1.61 2.51 9.25
C HIS A 40 1.84 3.36 10.50
N LEU A 41 2.99 4.04 10.62
CA LEU A 41 3.25 4.98 11.71
C LEU A 41 2.20 6.10 11.69
N LYS A 42 2.03 6.76 10.54
CA LYS A 42 1.05 7.85 10.36
C LYS A 42 -0.36 7.40 10.68
N LEU A 43 -0.74 6.19 10.27
CA LEU A 43 -2.04 5.59 10.59
C LEU A 43 -2.19 5.33 12.10
N SER A 44 -1.15 4.79 12.74
CA SER A 44 -1.20 4.43 14.17
C SER A 44 -1.28 5.64 15.11
N GLU A 45 -0.76 6.79 14.68
CA GLU A 45 -0.73 8.03 15.45
C GLU A 45 -1.88 9.00 15.09
N LEU A 46 -2.84 8.58 14.26
CA LEU A 46 -4.03 9.39 13.96
C LEU A 46 -4.79 9.72 15.25
N GLY A 47 -4.82 11.01 15.60
CA GLY A 47 -5.48 11.50 16.81
C GLY A 47 -4.66 11.40 18.10
N PHE A 48 -3.37 11.03 18.02
CA PHE A 48 -2.48 10.95 19.18
C PHE A 48 -1.77 12.26 19.50
N ALA A 49 -1.22 12.96 18.50
CA ALA A 49 -0.56 14.27 18.64
C ALA A 49 -0.99 15.23 17.51
N GLU A 50 -0.75 16.55 17.64
CA GLU A 50 -0.92 17.46 16.50
C GLU A 50 0.08 17.06 15.40
N ALA A 51 -0.45 16.62 14.26
CA ALA A 51 0.30 16.26 13.06
C ALA A 51 0.57 17.48 12.18
#